data_AF-A0A7R9FHM8-F1
#
_entry.id   AF-A0A7R9FHM8-F1
#
_cell.length_a   1.000
_cell.length_b   1.000
_cell.length_c   1.000
_cell.angle_alpha   90.00
_cell.angle_beta   90.00
_cell.angle_gamma   90.00
#
_symmetry.space_group_name_H-M   'P 1'
#
loop_
_entity.id
_entity.type
_entity.pdbx_description
1 polymer ?
#
loop_
_entity_poly.entity_id
_entity_poly.type
_entity_poly.pdbx_seq_one_letter_code
_entity_poly.pdbx_strand_id
1 'polypeptide(L)'
;MKHTLSGTIRAKTSLAVFQLRGRYRWALTGTPIHNKELDLYSLLKFLKCTPFDDYMFWKCWVDNKNLASQQRLKTVMNSIMLRRTKTQLQQEGSLQCLPQKEFNLIDVSLDEEESKVYQKVLVFSRTLFAQLLHQKAEKEQLTIMGCEPSEASNPFNPKGQLAARYQNLSGMDNIKSFEILVLLLRLRQLCCHPSLISSMLDRDNCDTDCIEGDDGDLVSALGRLDLENREEVSSSSGPSIDQVMKDNILSSSNPVFNKDRWTSMLELLAKHLRSQGVSCVTLCGSVPVKDSSALVDSINGTSHQPQVMLLSLTAGGVGLNLVGANHLFLFYIHWNPQLEAQTCDRVYRVGQTRTVQVYKFVNQETIEQRIKLLQDQKVSLADGVLSGTRERHPTKLSPNDLKMLFNV
;
A
#
# COMPACT_ATOMS: atom_id res chain seq x y z
N MET A 1 13.97 10.86 14.20
CA MET A 1 12.67 10.53 14.84
C MET A 1 11.50 10.91 13.90
N LYS A 2 11.59 10.63 12.60
CA LYS A 2 10.81 11.35 11.56
C LYS A 2 9.38 10.84 11.33
N HIS A 3 9.07 9.58 11.66
CA HIS A 3 7.72 8.99 11.48
C HIS A 3 7.24 8.13 12.66
N THR A 4 8.07 7.98 13.69
CA THR A 4 7.81 7.09 14.83
C THR A 4 6.66 7.57 15.71
N LEU A 5 6.44 8.89 15.78
CA LEU A 5 5.34 9.51 16.53
C LEU A 5 4.02 9.56 15.75
N SER A 6 4.06 9.37 14.42
CA SER A 6 2.85 9.27 13.57
C SER A 6 2.15 7.91 13.71
N GLY A 7 2.67 7.02 14.54
CA GLY A 7 1.98 5.81 14.98
C GLY A 7 1.11 6.08 16.20
N THR A 8 0.06 5.26 16.36
CA THR A 8 -0.89 5.24 17.49
C THR A 8 -0.25 5.76 18.78
N ILE A 9 -0.85 6.75 19.45
CA ILE A 9 -0.36 7.34 20.72
C ILE A 9 -0.11 6.32 21.85
N ARG A 10 -0.54 5.07 21.66
CA ARG A 10 -0.35 3.91 22.52
C ARG A 10 0.89 3.07 22.19
N ALA A 11 1.57 3.35 21.08
CA ALA A 11 2.78 2.65 20.71
C ALA A 11 3.86 2.87 21.79
N LYS A 12 4.57 1.79 22.16
CA LYS A 12 5.60 1.84 23.21
C LYS A 12 6.62 2.96 22.95
N THR A 13 7.03 3.13 21.69
CA THR A 13 7.98 4.17 21.30
C THR A 13 7.41 5.58 21.49
N SER A 14 6.14 5.82 21.13
CA SER A 14 5.49 7.11 21.35
C SER A 14 5.41 7.44 22.84
N LEU A 15 5.01 6.48 23.67
CA LEU A 15 4.94 6.65 25.12
C LEU A 15 6.31 6.99 25.74
N ALA A 16 7.36 6.26 25.35
CA ALA A 16 8.71 6.53 25.80
C ALA A 16 9.18 7.94 25.42
N VAL A 17 8.93 8.35 24.17
CA VAL A 17 9.32 9.68 23.67
C VAL A 17 8.55 10.80 24.39
N PHE A 18 7.27 10.61 24.72
CA PHE A 18 6.49 11.61 25.49
C PHE A 18 7.04 11.83 26.91
N GLN A 19 7.59 10.78 27.53
CA GLN A 19 8.15 10.83 28.88
C GLN A 19 9.53 11.49 28.95
N LEU A 20 10.24 11.63 27.83
CA LEU A 20 11.54 12.30 27.80
C LEU A 20 11.43 13.71 28.41
N ARG A 21 12.36 14.05 29.30
CA ARG A 21 12.47 15.39 29.89
C ARG A 21 13.38 16.24 29.01
N GLY A 22 13.00 17.50 28.80
CA GLY A 22 13.75 18.44 27.98
C GLY A 22 13.12 19.82 28.08
N ARG A 23 13.98 20.85 28.18
CA ARG A 23 13.57 22.26 28.26
C ARG A 23 13.06 22.78 26.92
N TYR A 24 13.71 22.36 25.83
CA TYR A 24 13.33 22.68 24.45
C TYR A 24 13.04 21.39 23.71
N ARG A 25 11.97 21.38 22.92
CA ARG A 25 11.51 20.20 22.17
C ARG A 25 11.30 20.60 20.72
N TRP A 26 11.95 19.88 19.83
CA TRP A 26 11.86 20.11 18.39
C TRP A 26 11.41 18.84 17.70
N ALA A 27 10.38 18.94 16.87
CA ALA A 27 9.92 17.85 16.03
C ALA A 27 10.25 18.19 14.57
N LEU A 28 11.10 17.38 13.94
CA LEU A 28 11.47 17.55 12.53
C LEU A 28 10.78 16.49 11.69
N THR A 29 9.84 16.91 10.84
CA THR A 29 9.10 16.05 9.92
C THR A 29 8.94 16.75 8.57
N GLY A 30 9.15 16.01 7.47
CA GLY A 30 8.89 16.53 6.12
C GLY A 30 7.40 16.53 5.76
N THR A 31 6.63 15.67 6.43
CA THR A 31 5.20 15.45 6.21
C THR A 31 4.55 15.39 7.58
N PRO A 32 4.07 16.50 8.15
CA PRO A 32 3.54 16.52 9.51
C PRO A 32 2.21 15.80 9.69
N ILE A 33 1.46 15.64 8.59
CA ILE A 33 0.21 14.89 8.54
C ILE A 33 0.45 13.73 7.58
N HIS A 34 0.36 12.49 8.08
CA HIS A 34 0.50 11.29 7.24
C HIS A 34 -0.86 10.73 6.92
N ASN A 35 -1.56 10.28 7.96
CA ASN A 35 -2.80 9.56 7.80
C ASN A 35 -3.89 10.15 8.70
N LYS A 36 -3.60 10.67 9.90
CA LYS A 36 -4.64 11.05 10.89
C LYS A 36 -4.43 12.44 11.48
N GLU A 37 -5.53 13.08 11.91
CA GLU A 37 -5.49 14.24 12.82
C GLU A 37 -4.74 13.90 14.13
N LEU A 38 -4.80 12.63 14.56
CA LEU A 38 -4.02 12.14 15.71
C LEU A 38 -2.51 12.16 15.51
N ASP A 39 -2.01 12.22 14.27
CA ASP A 39 -0.58 12.40 13.99
C ASP A 39 -0.12 13.80 14.43
N LEU A 40 -1.01 14.80 14.34
CA LEU A 40 -0.74 16.14 14.88
C LEU A 40 -0.83 16.15 16.40
N TYR A 41 -1.82 15.48 16.97
CA TYR A 41 -1.92 15.36 18.43
C TYR A 41 -0.67 14.72 19.04
N SER A 42 -0.12 13.67 18.43
CA SER A 42 1.11 13.04 18.95
C SER A 42 2.31 14.00 18.91
N LEU A 43 2.41 14.84 17.88
CA LEU A 43 3.42 15.91 17.82
C LEU A 43 3.19 16.97 18.91
N LEU A 44 1.96 17.47 19.07
CA LEU A 44 1.61 18.46 20.09
C LEU A 44 1.85 17.94 21.51
N LYS A 45 1.53 16.67 21.74
CA LYS A 45 1.79 15.96 22.99
C LYS A 45 3.29 15.84 23.28
N PHE A 46 4.08 15.49 22.26
CA PHE A 46 5.53 15.48 22.41
C PHE A 46 6.07 16.88 22.73
N LEU A 47 5.62 17.91 22.02
CA LEU A 47 6.03 19.30 22.22
C LEU A 47 5.55 19.89 23.56
N LYS A 48 4.60 19.24 24.25
CA LYS A 48 3.94 19.74 25.47
C LYS A 48 3.25 21.09 25.24
N CYS A 49 2.52 21.18 24.14
CA CYS A 49 1.77 22.38 23.77
C CYS A 49 0.43 22.42 24.52
N THR A 50 0.42 22.89 25.77
CA THR A 50 -0.79 23.02 26.59
C THR A 50 -1.73 24.10 26.04
N PRO A 51 -3.07 23.87 26.00
CA PRO A 51 -3.82 22.69 26.46
C PRO A 51 -3.99 21.56 25.42
N PHE A 52 -3.37 21.67 24.25
CA PHE A 52 -3.55 20.73 23.13
C PHE A 52 -2.78 19.40 23.28
N ASP A 53 -1.94 19.28 24.30
CA ASP A 53 -1.26 18.04 24.68
C ASP A 53 -2.13 17.10 25.55
N ASP A 54 -3.27 17.59 26.04
CA ASP A 54 -4.28 16.78 26.72
C ASP A 54 -5.27 16.13 25.73
N TYR A 55 -5.57 14.85 25.95
CA TYR A 55 -6.41 14.08 25.05
C TYR A 55 -7.89 14.48 25.12
N MET A 56 -8.39 14.77 26.31
CA MET A 56 -9.81 15.12 26.50
C MET A 56 -10.07 16.51 25.90
N PHE A 57 -9.15 17.43 26.10
CA PHE A 57 -9.17 18.75 25.45
C PHE A 57 -9.11 18.61 23.93
N TRP A 58 -8.15 17.84 23.40
CA TRP A 58 -8.05 17.56 21.97
C TRP A 58 -9.36 17.03 21.39
N LYS A 59 -9.98 16.04 22.05
CA LYS A 59 -11.25 15.45 21.60
C LYS A 59 -12.39 16.46 21.62
N CYS A 60 -12.46 17.30 22.66
CA CYS A 60 -13.53 18.27 22.83
C CYS A 60 -13.41 19.46 21.86
N TRP A 61 -12.19 19.89 21.52
CA TRP A 61 -11.96 21.16 20.82
C TRP A 61 -11.32 21.02 19.43
N VAL A 62 -10.71 19.89 19.10
CA VAL A 62 -10.03 19.67 17.82
C VAL A 62 -10.70 18.54 17.03
N ASP A 63 -10.85 17.36 17.62
CA ASP A 63 -11.52 16.18 17.00
C ASP A 63 -13.06 16.20 17.19
N ASN A 64 -13.64 17.37 17.48
CA ASN A 64 -15.10 17.56 17.54
C ASN A 64 -15.72 17.85 16.15
N LYS A 65 -14.90 17.76 15.10
CA LYS A 65 -15.31 17.69 13.71
C LYS A 65 -16.03 18.94 13.14
N ASN A 66 -16.01 20.08 13.83
CA ASN A 66 -16.63 21.33 13.36
C ASN A 66 -15.65 22.23 12.58
N LEU A 67 -16.17 23.23 11.85
CA LEU A 67 -15.33 24.17 11.09
C LEU A 67 -14.40 25.00 12.01
N ALA A 68 -14.89 25.35 13.20
CA ALA A 68 -14.12 26.10 14.18
C ALA A 68 -12.89 25.33 14.70
N SER A 69 -12.94 24.00 14.73
CA SER A 69 -11.83 23.16 15.20
C SER A 69 -10.65 23.16 14.23
N GLN A 70 -10.94 23.21 12.94
CA GLN A 70 -9.93 23.33 11.90
C GLN A 70 -9.26 24.70 11.92
N GLN A 71 -10.02 25.77 12.13
CA GLN A 71 -9.45 27.11 12.28
C GLN A 71 -8.55 27.21 13.53
N ARG A 72 -8.99 26.63 14.65
CA ARG A 72 -8.15 26.50 15.86
C ARG A 72 -6.87 25.74 15.55
N LEU A 73 -6.98 24.56 14.94
CA LEU A 73 -5.83 23.74 14.59
C LEU A 73 -4.88 24.49 13.64
N LYS A 74 -5.39 25.11 12.57
CA LYS A 74 -4.59 25.93 11.64
C LYS A 74 -3.85 27.06 12.36
N THR A 75 -4.52 27.75 13.29
CA THR A 75 -3.92 28.84 14.08
C THR A 75 -2.80 28.33 14.97
N VAL A 76 -3.04 27.22 15.69
CA VAL A 76 -2.01 26.57 16.54
C VAL A 76 -0.82 26.15 15.69
N MET A 77 -1.08 25.45 14.58
CA MET A 77 -0.03 24.97 13.67
C MET A 77 0.79 26.13 13.11
N ASN A 78 0.17 27.20 12.62
CA ASN A 78 0.88 28.37 12.11
C ASN A 78 1.75 29.08 13.18
N SER A 79 1.40 28.94 14.46
CA SER A 79 2.12 29.57 15.56
C SER A 79 3.36 28.78 15.99
N ILE A 80 3.33 27.44 15.85
CA ILE A 80 4.39 26.55 16.37
C ILE A 80 5.19 25.83 15.27
N MET A 81 4.68 25.82 14.04
CA MET A 81 5.29 25.11 12.91
C MET A 81 5.86 26.11 11.91
N LEU A 82 7.12 25.92 11.58
CA LEU A 82 7.72 26.47 10.38
C LEU A 82 7.68 25.41 9.27
N ARG A 83 6.93 25.69 8.19
CA ARG A 83 6.90 24.85 6.99
C ARG A 83 7.17 25.71 5.77
N ARG A 84 8.11 25.26 4.93
CA ARG A 84 8.54 25.94 3.70
C ARG A 84 8.59 24.92 2.56
N THR A 85 8.21 25.33 1.35
CA THR A 85 8.35 24.50 0.15
C THR A 85 9.61 24.87 -0.62
N LYS A 86 10.13 23.94 -1.44
CA LYS A 86 11.30 24.21 -2.30
C LYS A 86 11.01 25.36 -3.27
N THR A 87 9.80 25.39 -3.84
CA THR A 87 9.32 26.45 -4.73
C THR A 87 9.32 27.82 -4.05
N GLN A 88 8.80 27.93 -2.83
CA GLN A 88 8.81 29.18 -2.04
C GLN A 88 10.24 29.66 -1.81
N LEU A 89 11.13 28.77 -1.39
CA LEU A 89 12.53 29.11 -1.11
C LEU A 89 13.31 29.54 -2.37
N GLN A 90 13.00 28.97 -3.54
CA GLN A 90 13.58 29.39 -4.81
C GLN A 90 13.09 30.79 -5.21
N GLN A 91 11.81 31.08 -5.03
CA GLN A 91 11.22 32.41 -5.31
C GLN A 91 11.80 33.49 -4.38
N GLU A 92 12.05 33.17 -3.11
CA GLU A 92 12.67 34.05 -2.12
C GLU A 92 14.19 34.21 -2.34
N GLY A 93 14.80 33.51 -3.30
CA GLY A 93 16.26 33.52 -3.53
C GLY A 93 17.08 32.83 -2.42
N SER A 94 16.43 32.22 -1.43
CA SER A 94 17.07 31.53 -0.30
C SER A 94 17.56 30.11 -0.65
N LEU A 95 17.18 29.60 -1.82
CA LEU A 95 17.64 28.32 -2.36
C LEU A 95 18.17 28.52 -3.77
N GLN A 96 19.43 28.14 -3.99
CA GLN A 96 20.01 28.08 -5.34
C GLN A 96 19.12 27.23 -6.25
N CYS A 97 19.07 27.57 -7.54
CA CYS A 97 18.13 26.94 -8.47
C CYS A 97 18.33 25.42 -8.51
N LEU A 98 17.40 24.68 -7.91
CA LEU A 98 17.32 23.24 -8.13
C LEU A 98 16.92 23.01 -9.58
N PRO A 99 17.48 21.98 -10.25
CA PRO A 99 17.12 21.67 -11.62
C PRO A 99 15.63 21.29 -11.72
N GLN A 100 15.14 21.17 -12.95
CA GLN A 100 13.76 20.73 -13.17
C GLN A 100 13.55 19.31 -12.68
N LYS A 101 12.30 19.00 -12.31
CA LYS A 101 11.84 17.67 -11.94
C LYS A 101 10.60 17.35 -12.76
N GLU A 102 10.62 16.20 -13.42
CA GLU A 102 9.53 15.72 -14.27
C GLU A 102 9.00 14.38 -13.76
N PHE A 103 7.68 14.21 -13.84
CA PHE A 103 6.99 12.99 -13.47
C PHE A 103 6.40 12.36 -14.73
N ASN A 104 6.82 11.13 -15.02
CA ASN A 104 6.38 10.34 -16.15
C ASN A 104 5.55 9.17 -15.63
N LEU A 105 4.26 9.16 -15.94
CA LEU A 105 3.40 8.02 -15.70
C LEU A 105 3.58 7.04 -16.86
N ILE A 106 4.01 5.82 -16.56
CA ILE A 106 4.23 4.77 -17.56
C ILE A 106 3.15 3.73 -17.38
N ASP A 107 2.25 3.68 -18.35
CA ASP A 107 1.21 2.68 -18.40
C ASP A 107 1.82 1.36 -18.91
N VAL A 108 1.65 0.28 -18.14
CA VAL A 108 2.15 -1.05 -18.45
C VAL A 108 0.96 -1.96 -18.68
N SER A 109 1.04 -2.83 -19.68
CA SER A 109 0.07 -3.89 -19.91
C SER A 109 0.71 -5.22 -19.58
N LEU A 110 0.00 -6.05 -18.81
CA LEU A 110 0.38 -7.45 -18.59
C LEU A 110 0.34 -8.19 -19.92
N ASP A 111 1.25 -9.15 -20.11
CA ASP A 111 1.17 -10.02 -21.27
C ASP A 111 -0.06 -10.95 -21.22
N GLU A 112 -0.33 -11.69 -22.28
CA GLU A 112 -1.53 -12.53 -22.37
C GLU A 112 -1.59 -13.59 -21.26
N GLU A 113 -0.47 -14.20 -20.91
CA GLU A 113 -0.41 -15.27 -19.93
C GLU A 113 -0.45 -14.73 -18.49
N GLU A 114 0.27 -13.64 -18.23
CA GLU A 114 0.20 -12.87 -16.98
C GLU A 114 -1.21 -12.35 -16.72
N SER A 115 -1.87 -11.83 -17.76
CA SER A 115 -3.24 -11.34 -17.68
C SER A 115 -4.22 -12.45 -17.33
N LYS A 116 -4.09 -13.65 -17.95
CA LYS A 116 -4.94 -14.81 -17.60
C LYS A 116 -4.79 -15.20 -16.13
N VAL A 117 -3.55 -15.32 -15.64
CA VAL A 117 -3.25 -15.59 -14.21
C VAL A 117 -3.91 -14.53 -13.33
N TYR A 118 -3.70 -13.26 -13.65
CA TYR A 118 -4.22 -12.13 -12.89
C TYR A 118 -5.75 -12.12 -12.84
N GLN A 119 -6.43 -12.31 -13.97
CA GLN A 119 -7.88 -12.34 -14.03
C GLN A 119 -8.45 -13.50 -13.22
N LYS A 120 -7.84 -14.69 -13.26
CA LYS A 120 -8.28 -15.84 -12.46
C LYS A 120 -8.25 -15.53 -10.96
N VAL A 121 -7.15 -14.98 -10.47
CA VAL A 121 -7.04 -14.57 -9.05
C VAL A 121 -7.99 -13.42 -8.73
N LEU A 122 -8.22 -12.47 -9.65
CA LEU A 122 -9.13 -11.35 -9.44
C LEU A 122 -10.58 -11.81 -9.31
N VAL A 123 -11.03 -12.72 -10.17
CA VAL A 123 -12.40 -13.25 -10.11
C VAL A 123 -12.60 -14.04 -8.81
N PHE A 124 -11.64 -14.88 -8.41
CA PHE A 124 -11.69 -15.55 -7.11
C PHE A 124 -11.82 -14.54 -5.96
N SER A 125 -10.99 -13.50 -5.97
CA SER A 125 -10.99 -12.48 -4.92
C SER A 125 -12.31 -11.72 -4.83
N ARG A 126 -12.94 -11.42 -5.98
CA ARG A 126 -14.27 -10.81 -6.05
C ARG A 126 -15.34 -11.72 -5.45
N THR A 127 -15.32 -13.00 -5.80
CA THR A 127 -16.26 -14.00 -5.28
C THR A 127 -16.15 -14.11 -3.76
N LEU A 128 -14.93 -14.30 -3.24
CA LEU A 128 -14.70 -14.40 -1.81
C LEU A 128 -15.09 -13.11 -1.06
N PHE A 129 -14.82 -11.94 -1.66
CA PHE A 129 -15.22 -10.66 -1.07
C PHE A 129 -16.74 -10.47 -1.04
N ALA A 130 -17.45 -10.84 -2.10
CA ALA A 130 -18.91 -10.80 -2.14
C ALA A 130 -19.53 -11.70 -1.06
N GLN A 131 -18.96 -12.90 -0.85
CA GLN A 131 -19.37 -13.82 0.20
C GLN A 131 -19.14 -13.21 1.60
N LEU A 132 -17.99 -12.60 1.84
CA LEU A 132 -17.71 -11.91 3.10
C LEU A 132 -18.72 -10.78 3.37
N LEU A 133 -19.09 -10.02 2.34
CA LEU A 133 -20.10 -8.96 2.46
C LEU A 133 -21.47 -9.53 2.82
N HIS A 134 -21.86 -10.67 2.24
CA HIS A 134 -23.10 -11.36 2.57
C HIS A 134 -23.11 -11.84 4.03
N GLN A 135 -22.04 -12.53 4.46
CA GLN A 135 -21.90 -13.01 5.84
C GLN A 135 -22.00 -11.88 6.88
N LYS A 136 -21.44 -10.71 6.57
CA LYS A 136 -21.56 -9.52 7.43
C LYS A 136 -22.98 -8.99 7.47
N ALA A 137 -23.67 -8.91 6.34
CA ALA A 137 -25.05 -8.45 6.27
C ALA A 137 -26.01 -9.37 7.04
N GLU A 138 -25.84 -10.70 6.95
CA GLU A 138 -26.64 -11.67 7.70
C GLU A 138 -26.42 -11.53 9.22
N LYS A 139 -25.17 -11.39 9.66
CA LYS A 139 -24.84 -11.16 11.08
C LYS A 139 -25.44 -9.85 11.61
N GLU A 140 -25.41 -8.78 10.82
CA GLU A 140 -26.04 -7.51 11.18
C GLU A 140 -27.57 -7.65 11.29
N GLN A 141 -28.22 -8.36 10.35
CA GLN A 141 -29.66 -8.61 10.39
C GLN A 141 -30.09 -9.43 11.60
N LEU A 142 -29.36 -10.50 11.92
CA LEU A 142 -29.60 -11.32 13.11
C LEU A 142 -29.45 -10.50 14.41
N THR A 143 -28.45 -9.61 14.44
CA THR A 143 -28.23 -8.70 15.58
C THR A 143 -29.39 -7.70 15.74
N ILE A 144 -29.91 -7.16 14.63
CA ILE A 144 -31.05 -6.22 14.65
C ILE A 144 -32.35 -6.91 15.06
N MET A 145 -32.53 -8.19 14.72
CA MET A 145 -33.74 -8.95 15.02
C MET A 145 -33.76 -9.58 16.43
N GLY A 146 -32.69 -9.45 17.23
CA GLY A 146 -32.65 -9.92 18.61
C GLY A 146 -32.78 -11.43 18.80
N CYS A 147 -32.62 -12.22 17.73
CA CYS A 147 -32.66 -13.68 17.77
C CYS A 147 -31.26 -14.24 17.98
N GLU A 148 -31.11 -15.11 18.98
CA GLU A 148 -29.95 -16.01 19.05
C GLU A 148 -29.96 -16.96 17.83
N PRO A 149 -28.78 -17.43 17.37
CA PRO A 149 -28.70 -18.25 16.16
C PRO A 149 -29.39 -19.60 16.39
N SER A 150 -30.63 -19.70 15.91
CA SER A 150 -31.35 -20.95 15.74
C SER A 150 -31.06 -21.48 14.34
N GLU A 151 -30.54 -22.71 14.26
CA GLU A 151 -30.28 -23.48 13.04
C GLU A 151 -31.58 -23.90 12.31
N ALA A 152 -32.45 -22.95 12.00
CA ALA A 152 -33.65 -23.20 11.19
C ALA A 152 -33.52 -22.49 9.84
N SER A 153 -33.14 -23.25 8.82
CA SER A 153 -33.07 -22.82 7.42
C SER A 153 -34.44 -22.31 6.96
N ASN A 154 -34.58 -21.02 6.67
CA ASN A 154 -35.81 -20.46 6.14
C ASN A 154 -35.96 -20.82 4.63
N PRO A 155 -36.96 -21.63 4.22
CA PRO A 155 -37.07 -22.15 2.85
C PRO A 155 -37.52 -21.12 1.81
N PHE A 156 -37.91 -19.91 2.25
CA PHE A 156 -38.52 -18.89 1.39
C PHE A 156 -37.67 -17.63 1.23
N ASN A 157 -36.38 -17.66 1.54
CA ASN A 157 -35.50 -16.52 1.27
C ASN A 157 -34.96 -16.60 -0.18
N PRO A 158 -35.43 -15.77 -1.14
CA PRO A 158 -34.89 -15.76 -2.51
C PRO A 158 -33.42 -15.32 -2.58
N LYS A 159 -32.84 -14.80 -1.48
CA LYS A 159 -31.39 -14.53 -1.35
C LYS A 159 -30.56 -15.78 -1.03
N GLY A 160 -31.22 -16.88 -0.62
CA GLY A 160 -30.58 -18.14 -0.25
C GLY A 160 -30.01 -18.95 -1.42
N GLN A 161 -30.46 -18.73 -2.66
CA GLN A 161 -29.94 -19.47 -3.82
C GLN A 161 -28.54 -19.01 -4.24
N LEU A 162 -28.23 -17.71 -4.17
CA LEU A 162 -26.85 -17.23 -4.36
C LEU A 162 -25.97 -17.64 -3.17
N ALA A 163 -26.48 -17.53 -1.93
CA ALA A 163 -25.75 -17.95 -0.74
C ALA A 163 -25.40 -19.45 -0.76
N ALA A 164 -26.34 -20.31 -1.17
CA ALA A 164 -26.11 -21.74 -1.35
C ALA A 164 -25.12 -22.02 -2.49
N ARG A 165 -25.21 -21.32 -3.63
CA ARG A 165 -24.20 -21.40 -4.71
C ARG A 165 -22.80 -21.02 -4.21
N TYR A 166 -22.70 -19.99 -3.37
CA TYR A 166 -21.44 -19.51 -2.82
C TYR A 166 -20.86 -20.37 -1.68
N GLN A 167 -21.72 -20.92 -0.82
CA GLN A 167 -21.32 -21.90 0.21
C GLN A 167 -20.80 -23.19 -0.44
N ASN A 168 -21.48 -23.64 -1.51
CA ASN A 168 -21.04 -24.81 -2.28
C ASN A 168 -19.70 -24.57 -3.01
N LEU A 169 -19.41 -23.32 -3.42
CA LEU A 169 -18.18 -22.95 -4.15
C LEU A 169 -16.88 -22.94 -3.32
N SER A 170 -16.92 -23.01 -1.99
CA SER A 170 -15.69 -22.86 -1.18
C SER A 170 -15.48 -23.92 -0.10
N GLY A 171 -16.52 -24.54 0.48
CA GLY A 171 -16.31 -25.47 1.60
C GLY A 171 -15.49 -24.90 2.76
N MET A 172 -15.34 -23.57 2.83
CA MET A 172 -14.60 -22.83 3.84
C MET A 172 -15.58 -22.31 4.88
N ASP A 173 -15.33 -22.61 6.15
CA ASP A 173 -16.05 -22.01 7.27
C ASP A 173 -15.71 -20.51 7.39
N ASN A 174 -16.72 -19.67 7.67
CA ASN A 174 -16.63 -18.23 8.01
C ASN A 174 -15.40 -17.48 7.46
N ILE A 175 -15.56 -16.80 6.31
CA ILE A 175 -14.50 -16.04 5.63
C ILE A 175 -14.04 -14.90 6.54
N LYS A 176 -12.73 -14.75 6.68
CA LYS A 176 -12.11 -13.76 7.56
C LYS A 176 -11.67 -12.54 6.74
N SER A 177 -11.79 -11.35 7.32
CA SER A 177 -11.46 -10.11 6.60
C SER A 177 -9.98 -9.99 6.19
N PHE A 178 -9.07 -10.71 6.85
CA PHE A 178 -7.65 -10.69 6.47
C PHE A 178 -7.38 -11.47 5.18
N GLU A 179 -8.19 -12.48 4.85
CA GLU A 179 -8.04 -13.29 3.63
C GLU A 179 -8.19 -12.42 2.38
N ILE A 180 -9.11 -11.45 2.43
CA ILE A 180 -9.27 -10.44 1.37
C ILE A 180 -8.03 -9.54 1.24
N LEU A 181 -7.36 -9.23 2.35
CA LEU A 181 -6.12 -8.44 2.34
C LEU A 181 -4.94 -9.26 1.79
N VAL A 182 -4.91 -10.56 2.05
CA VAL A 182 -3.94 -11.49 1.43
C VAL A 182 -4.17 -11.52 -0.07
N LEU A 183 -5.39 -11.72 -0.54
CA LEU A 183 -5.70 -11.72 -1.97
C LEU A 183 -5.38 -10.39 -2.67
N LEU A 184 -5.67 -9.26 -2.01
CA LEU A 184 -5.26 -7.94 -2.47
C LEU A 184 -3.73 -7.81 -2.56
N LEU A 185 -2.97 -8.39 -1.63
CA LEU A 185 -1.52 -8.45 -1.70
C LEU A 185 -1.05 -9.32 -2.88
N ARG A 186 -1.64 -10.50 -3.09
CA ARG A 186 -1.30 -11.40 -4.20
C ARG A 186 -1.56 -10.75 -5.56
N LEU A 187 -2.69 -10.07 -5.74
CA LEU A 187 -2.99 -9.30 -6.94
C LEU A 187 -1.94 -8.22 -7.22
N ARG A 188 -1.47 -7.51 -6.19
CA ARG A 188 -0.41 -6.51 -6.33
C ARG A 188 0.95 -7.15 -6.67
N GLN A 189 1.24 -8.33 -6.12
CA GLN A 189 2.43 -9.09 -6.47
C GLN A 189 2.41 -9.53 -7.94
N LEU A 190 1.26 -9.99 -8.44
CA LEU A 190 1.06 -10.34 -9.86
C LEU A 190 1.30 -9.15 -10.80
N CYS A 191 0.88 -7.94 -10.41
CA CYS A 191 1.20 -6.73 -11.16
C CYS A 191 2.71 -6.42 -11.21
N CYS A 192 3.49 -6.90 -10.24
CA CYS A 192 4.95 -6.70 -10.24
C CYS A 192 5.67 -7.79 -11.02
N HIS A 193 5.41 -9.05 -10.68
CA HIS A 193 5.93 -10.23 -11.37
C HIS A 193 5.22 -11.51 -10.87
N PRO A 194 4.76 -12.41 -11.75
CA PRO A 194 4.00 -13.61 -11.35
C PRO A 194 4.72 -14.56 -10.40
N SER A 195 6.06 -14.68 -10.50
CA SER A 195 6.83 -15.55 -9.60
C SER A 195 6.73 -15.16 -8.12
N LEU A 196 6.30 -13.93 -7.80
CA LEU A 196 6.15 -13.46 -6.42
C LEU A 196 4.98 -14.12 -5.67
N ILE A 197 4.12 -14.86 -6.37
CA ILE A 197 3.07 -15.67 -5.76
C ILE A 197 3.38 -17.17 -5.82
N SER A 198 4.57 -17.57 -6.28
CA SER A 198 4.94 -19.00 -6.42
C SER A 198 4.84 -19.77 -5.10
N SER A 199 5.19 -19.15 -3.97
CA SER A 199 5.02 -19.73 -2.63
C SER A 199 3.57 -20.02 -2.27
N MET A 200 2.62 -19.25 -2.80
CA MET A 200 1.18 -19.53 -2.64
C MET A 200 0.76 -20.77 -3.45
N LEU A 201 1.44 -21.10 -4.55
CA LEU A 201 1.07 -22.23 -5.40
C LEU A 201 1.67 -23.56 -4.93
N ASP A 202 2.74 -23.50 -4.16
CA ASP A 202 3.48 -24.68 -3.68
C ASP A 202 2.87 -25.22 -2.37
N ARG A 203 2.12 -26.33 -2.48
CA ARG A 203 1.44 -27.00 -1.37
C ARG A 203 2.36 -27.58 -0.28
N ASP A 204 3.65 -27.76 -0.59
CA ASP A 204 4.60 -28.52 0.24
C ASP A 204 5.51 -27.67 1.15
N ASN A 205 5.40 -26.34 1.16
CA ASN A 205 6.30 -25.47 1.95
C ASN A 205 5.56 -24.27 2.56
N CYS A 206 4.70 -24.50 3.54
CA CYS A 206 4.02 -23.43 4.28
C CYS A 206 4.92 -22.68 5.30
N ASP A 207 6.24 -22.91 5.30
CA ASP A 207 7.12 -22.46 6.38
C ASP A 207 7.89 -21.14 6.12
N THR A 208 7.77 -20.49 4.96
CA THR A 208 8.76 -19.45 4.57
C THR A 208 8.23 -18.05 4.22
N ASP A 209 7.07 -17.62 4.75
CA ASP A 209 6.77 -16.19 4.78
C ASP A 209 6.06 -15.79 6.08
N CYS A 210 6.48 -14.65 6.67
CA CYS A 210 6.14 -14.17 8.01
C CYS A 210 4.69 -13.72 8.24
N ILE A 211 3.70 -14.50 7.81
CA ILE A 211 2.34 -14.44 8.33
C ILE A 211 1.98 -15.88 8.71
N GLU A 212 2.01 -16.19 10.01
CA GLU A 212 1.33 -17.39 10.54
C GLU A 212 -0.16 -17.24 10.22
N GLY A 213 -0.54 -17.71 9.04
CA GLY A 213 -1.85 -17.54 8.46
C GLY A 213 -2.14 -18.74 7.58
N ASP A 214 -3.38 -19.19 7.64
CA ASP A 214 -3.98 -20.35 6.99
C ASP A 214 -4.02 -20.22 5.44
N ASP A 215 -2.88 -19.90 4.82
CA ASP A 215 -2.77 -19.70 3.36
C ASP A 215 -3.13 -20.99 2.59
N GLY A 216 -2.97 -22.16 3.22
CA GLY A 216 -3.30 -23.47 2.65
C GLY A 216 -4.78 -23.64 2.28
N ASP A 217 -5.69 -23.07 3.07
CA ASP A 217 -7.14 -23.16 2.82
C ASP A 217 -7.57 -22.29 1.64
N LEU A 218 -7.01 -21.08 1.51
CA LEU A 218 -7.26 -20.19 0.37
C LEU A 218 -6.74 -20.77 -0.95
N VAL A 219 -5.57 -21.40 -0.92
CA VAL A 219 -4.96 -22.06 -2.08
C VAL A 219 -5.76 -23.28 -2.49
N SER A 220 -6.24 -24.04 -1.52
CA SER A 220 -7.12 -25.18 -1.74
C SER A 220 -8.45 -24.74 -2.35
N ALA A 221 -9.06 -23.65 -1.86
CA ALA A 221 -10.28 -23.08 -2.43
C ALA A 221 -10.07 -22.52 -3.85
N LEU A 222 -8.94 -21.85 -4.09
CA LEU A 222 -8.53 -21.37 -5.42
C LEU A 222 -8.34 -22.54 -6.40
N GLY A 223 -7.79 -23.66 -5.94
CA GLY A 223 -7.65 -24.90 -6.71
C GLY A 223 -8.95 -25.70 -6.87
N ARG A 224 -9.94 -25.57 -5.97
CA ARG A 224 -11.27 -26.20 -6.11
C ARG A 224 -12.12 -25.53 -7.18
N LEU A 225 -11.97 -24.21 -7.36
CA LEU A 225 -12.57 -23.49 -8.49
C LEU A 225 -12.11 -24.02 -9.85
N ASP A 226 -10.97 -24.70 -9.90
CA ASP A 226 -10.43 -25.37 -11.07
C ASP A 226 -11.18 -26.68 -11.42
N LEU A 227 -11.87 -27.30 -10.44
CA LEU A 227 -12.42 -28.65 -10.57
C LEU A 227 -13.94 -28.70 -10.84
N GLU A 228 -14.72 -27.69 -10.41
CA GLU A 228 -16.19 -27.81 -10.37
C GLU A 228 -16.95 -27.15 -11.53
N ASN A 229 -16.32 -26.40 -12.43
CA ASN A 229 -17.00 -25.79 -13.60
C ASN A 229 -17.11 -26.72 -14.83
N ARG A 230 -17.42 -28.00 -14.60
CA ARG A 230 -17.67 -28.98 -15.67
C ARG A 230 -19.09 -28.96 -16.25
N GLU A 231 -20.00 -28.10 -15.78
CA GLU A 231 -21.38 -28.06 -16.29
C GLU A 231 -21.70 -26.78 -17.08
N GLU A 232 -22.33 -27.01 -18.24
CA GLU A 232 -22.58 -26.09 -19.34
C GLU A 232 -23.50 -24.91 -18.97
N VAL A 233 -23.08 -23.67 -19.29
CA VAL A 233 -24.01 -22.56 -19.52
C VAL A 233 -23.57 -21.78 -20.76
N SER A 234 -24.51 -21.62 -21.68
CA SER A 234 -24.31 -21.08 -23.03
C SER A 234 -24.39 -19.56 -23.11
N SER A 235 -23.54 -19.02 -23.99
CA SER A 235 -23.64 -17.77 -24.76
C SER A 235 -23.72 -16.41 -24.03
N SER A 236 -22.63 -15.62 -24.14
CA SER A 236 -22.61 -14.42 -24.99
C SER A 236 -21.23 -13.72 -25.04
N SER A 237 -20.79 -13.45 -26.27
CA SER A 237 -19.88 -12.42 -26.80
C SER A 237 -18.75 -11.87 -25.91
N GLY A 238 -17.62 -12.57 -25.95
CA GLY A 238 -16.28 -12.23 -25.45
C GLY A 238 -15.48 -13.53 -25.32
N PRO A 239 -14.14 -13.56 -25.24
CA PRO A 239 -13.47 -14.75 -24.71
C PRO A 239 -14.07 -14.99 -23.31
N SER A 240 -14.92 -16.01 -23.19
CA SER A 240 -15.83 -16.08 -22.04
C SER A 240 -15.01 -16.26 -20.77
N ILE A 241 -15.42 -15.58 -19.70
CA ILE A 241 -14.80 -15.69 -18.37
C ILE A 241 -14.71 -17.17 -17.92
N ASP A 242 -15.57 -18.03 -18.49
CA ASP A 242 -15.62 -19.47 -18.26
C ASP A 242 -14.48 -20.24 -18.95
N GLN A 243 -13.88 -19.69 -20.01
CA GLN A 243 -12.70 -20.29 -20.67
C GLN A 243 -11.44 -20.11 -19.81
N VAL A 244 -11.24 -18.92 -19.23
CA VAL A 244 -10.09 -18.62 -18.33
C VAL A 244 -10.17 -19.41 -17.01
N MET A 245 -11.38 -19.76 -16.57
CA MET A 245 -11.64 -20.59 -15.38
C MET A 245 -11.28 -22.06 -15.58
N LYS A 246 -11.32 -22.58 -16.82
CA LYS A 246 -11.15 -24.02 -17.13
C LYS A 246 -9.70 -24.48 -17.23
N ASP A 247 -8.78 -23.56 -17.49
CA ASP A 247 -7.37 -23.89 -17.68
C ASP A 247 -6.66 -23.94 -16.31
N ASN A 248 -5.88 -25.00 -16.04
CA ASN A 248 -5.06 -25.16 -14.82
C ASN A 248 -3.81 -24.26 -14.87
N ILE A 249 -4.05 -22.95 -15.00
CA ILE A 249 -3.05 -21.91 -15.20
C ILE A 249 -2.26 -21.67 -13.91
N LEU A 250 -2.85 -21.93 -12.74
CA LEU A 250 -2.26 -21.70 -11.42
C LEU A 250 -1.45 -22.91 -10.90
N SER A 251 -0.87 -23.68 -11.81
CA SER A 251 0.05 -24.76 -11.46
C SER A 251 1.48 -24.24 -11.38
N SER A 252 2.28 -24.75 -10.45
CA SER A 252 3.73 -24.53 -10.40
C SER A 252 4.45 -25.04 -11.66
N SER A 253 3.78 -25.83 -12.50
CA SER A 253 4.28 -26.24 -13.82
C SER A 253 4.09 -25.19 -14.93
N ASN A 254 3.31 -24.13 -14.72
CA ASN A 254 3.11 -23.08 -15.72
C ASN A 254 4.41 -22.25 -15.88
N PRO A 255 4.95 -22.09 -17.10
CA PRO A 255 6.17 -21.33 -17.37
C PRO A 255 6.18 -19.88 -16.84
N VAL A 256 4.99 -19.26 -16.71
CA VAL A 256 4.82 -17.93 -16.10
C VAL A 256 5.34 -17.89 -14.67
N PHE A 257 5.20 -19.00 -13.93
CA PHE A 257 5.83 -19.19 -12.63
C PHE A 257 7.19 -19.84 -12.85
N ASN A 258 8.20 -19.01 -13.07
CA ASN A 258 9.58 -19.47 -13.20
C ASN A 258 9.97 -20.38 -12.02
N LYS A 259 10.66 -21.50 -12.31
CA LYS A 259 11.11 -22.51 -11.33
C LYS A 259 12.16 -21.99 -10.35
N ASP A 260 12.87 -20.92 -10.71
CA ASP A 260 13.70 -20.20 -9.76
C ASP A 260 12.78 -19.47 -8.79
N ARG A 261 12.65 -19.93 -7.53
CA ARG A 261 11.85 -19.24 -6.50
C ARG A 261 12.46 -17.87 -6.18
N TRP A 262 11.63 -16.83 -6.12
CA TRP A 262 12.07 -15.47 -5.78
C TRP A 262 11.33 -14.92 -4.58
N THR A 263 12.07 -14.39 -3.61
CA THR A 263 11.50 -13.87 -2.37
C THR A 263 11.17 -12.37 -2.46
N SER A 264 11.79 -11.63 -3.39
CA SER A 264 11.51 -10.20 -3.56
C SER A 264 11.72 -9.66 -4.98
N MET A 265 10.98 -8.59 -5.29
CA MET A 265 11.12 -7.85 -6.55
C MET A 265 12.52 -7.24 -6.74
N LEU A 266 13.19 -6.84 -5.67
CA LEU A 266 14.54 -6.26 -5.77
C LEU A 266 15.58 -7.32 -6.20
N GLU A 267 15.43 -8.57 -5.77
CA GLU A 267 16.31 -9.67 -6.21
C GLU A 267 16.12 -10.00 -7.68
N LEU A 268 14.87 -10.02 -8.14
CA LEU A 268 14.51 -10.18 -9.56
C LEU A 268 15.18 -9.11 -10.42
N LEU A 269 15.00 -7.84 -10.05
CA LEU A 269 15.62 -6.71 -10.74
C LEU A 269 17.15 -6.80 -10.70
N ALA A 270 17.74 -7.14 -9.56
CA ALA A 270 19.19 -7.27 -9.42
C ALA A 270 19.77 -8.37 -10.33
N LYS A 271 19.07 -9.51 -10.46
CA LYS A 271 19.51 -10.59 -11.38
C LYS A 271 19.36 -10.15 -12.83
N HIS A 272 18.23 -9.55 -13.19
CA HIS A 272 17.98 -9.07 -14.55
C HIS A 272 19.05 -8.04 -14.97
N LEU A 273 19.31 -7.02 -14.14
CA LEU A 273 20.34 -6.01 -14.39
C LEU A 273 21.72 -6.64 -14.56
N ARG A 274 22.10 -7.59 -13.69
CA ARG A 274 23.37 -8.32 -13.80
C ARG A 274 23.48 -9.13 -15.09
N SER A 275 22.40 -9.78 -15.52
CA SER A 275 22.38 -10.52 -16.80
C SER A 275 22.57 -9.63 -18.02
N GLN A 276 22.17 -8.36 -17.90
CA GLN A 276 22.37 -7.32 -18.93
C GLN A 276 23.72 -6.57 -18.77
N GLY A 277 24.60 -7.02 -17.87
CA GLY A 277 25.89 -6.37 -17.62
C GLY A 277 25.80 -5.02 -16.90
N VAL A 278 24.65 -4.67 -16.32
CA VAL A 278 24.45 -3.40 -15.60
C VAL A 278 24.88 -3.57 -14.14
N SER A 279 25.85 -2.75 -13.72
CA SER A 279 26.32 -2.74 -12.33
C SER A 279 25.26 -2.12 -11.41
N CYS A 280 24.81 -2.88 -10.42
CA CYS A 280 23.82 -2.43 -9.45
C CYS A 280 24.21 -2.76 -8.01
N VAL A 281 23.76 -1.91 -7.08
CA VAL A 281 23.84 -2.15 -5.63
C VAL A 281 22.44 -2.18 -5.04
N THR A 282 22.24 -2.94 -3.96
CA THR A 282 20.94 -3.04 -3.28
C THR A 282 21.03 -2.51 -1.86
N LEU A 283 20.12 -1.61 -1.50
CA LEU A 283 19.95 -1.10 -0.15
C LEU A 283 18.54 -1.40 0.35
N CYS A 284 18.44 -2.34 1.28
CA CYS A 284 17.19 -2.77 1.90
C CYS A 284 17.36 -2.89 3.43
N GLY A 285 16.27 -3.20 4.14
CA GLY A 285 16.26 -3.22 5.61
C GLY A 285 17.18 -4.25 6.27
N SER A 286 17.68 -5.24 5.52
CA SER A 286 18.65 -6.23 6.01
C SER A 286 20.10 -5.74 5.95
N VAL A 287 20.38 -4.64 5.23
CA VAL A 287 21.74 -4.08 5.13
C VAL A 287 22.10 -3.38 6.45
N PRO A 288 23.20 -3.74 7.11
CA PRO A 288 23.66 -3.06 8.31
C PRO A 288 23.88 -1.57 8.08
N VAL A 289 23.58 -0.75 9.09
CA VAL A 289 23.73 0.71 9.02
C VAL A 289 25.17 1.14 8.70
N LYS A 290 26.16 0.37 9.19
CA LYS A 290 27.59 0.62 8.93
C LYS A 290 27.93 0.57 7.44
N ASP A 291 27.29 -0.36 6.71
CA ASP A 291 27.57 -0.61 5.30
C ASP A 291 26.74 0.31 4.39
N SER A 292 25.64 0.85 4.92
CA SER A 292 24.75 1.75 4.20
C SER A 292 25.45 3.02 3.72
N SER A 293 26.41 3.56 4.48
CA SER A 293 27.16 4.75 4.06
C SER A 293 27.97 4.48 2.80
N ALA A 294 28.73 3.38 2.78
CA ALA A 294 29.57 3.02 1.64
C ALA A 294 28.76 2.83 0.35
N LEU A 295 27.55 2.26 0.45
CA LEU A 295 26.65 2.11 -0.69
C LEU A 295 26.10 3.45 -1.20
N VAL A 296 25.80 4.38 -0.29
CA VAL A 296 25.36 5.73 -0.65
C VAL A 296 26.50 6.53 -1.27
N ASP A 297 27.71 6.36 -0.76
CA ASP A 297 28.90 7.03 -1.29
C ASP A 297 29.25 6.50 -2.68
N SER A 298 29.07 5.19 -2.94
CA SER A 298 29.36 4.60 -4.25
C SER A 298 28.45 5.14 -5.36
N ILE A 299 27.15 5.31 -5.11
CA ILE A 299 26.21 5.87 -6.10
C ILE A 299 26.34 7.40 -6.27
N ASN A 300 26.85 8.09 -5.25
CA ASN A 300 27.13 9.53 -5.32
C ASN A 300 28.51 9.88 -5.90
N GLY A 301 29.40 8.90 -6.00
CA GLY A 301 30.76 9.09 -6.48
C GLY A 301 30.83 9.50 -7.95
N THR A 302 32.03 9.90 -8.38
CA THR A 302 32.34 10.23 -9.79
C THR A 302 32.64 9.00 -10.64
N SER A 303 32.64 7.81 -10.03
CA SER A 303 32.76 6.53 -10.72
C SER A 303 31.54 6.31 -11.62
N HIS A 304 31.74 5.72 -12.80
CA HIS A 304 30.63 5.26 -13.65
C HIS A 304 29.88 4.04 -13.08
N GLN A 305 30.35 3.49 -11.95
CA GLN A 305 29.74 2.33 -11.28
C GLN A 305 29.58 2.57 -9.77
N PRO A 306 28.48 2.10 -9.16
CA PRO A 306 27.34 1.40 -9.80
C PRO A 306 26.46 2.35 -10.62
N GLN A 307 25.82 1.84 -11.67
CA GLN A 307 24.90 2.62 -12.51
C GLN A 307 23.50 2.69 -11.89
N VAL A 308 23.12 1.66 -11.13
CA VAL A 308 21.78 1.53 -10.55
C VAL A 308 21.89 1.24 -9.05
N MET A 309 21.05 1.90 -8.26
CA MET A 309 20.79 1.52 -6.87
C MET A 309 19.35 1.03 -6.73
N LEU A 310 19.20 -0.22 -6.28
CA LEU A 310 17.93 -0.84 -5.94
C LEU A 310 17.61 -0.53 -4.48
N LEU A 311 16.48 0.13 -4.24
CA LEU A 311 16.12 0.66 -2.93
C LEU A 311 14.70 0.23 -2.55
N SER A 312 14.51 -0.34 -1.36
CA SER A 312 13.15 -0.51 -0.83
C SER A 312 12.58 0.85 -0.42
N LEU A 313 11.30 1.12 -0.66
CA LEU A 313 10.65 2.38 -0.23
C LEU A 313 10.79 2.61 1.29
N THR A 314 10.86 1.54 2.07
CA THR A 314 11.10 1.60 3.53
C THR A 314 12.51 2.09 3.87
N ALA A 315 13.54 1.65 3.14
CA ALA A 315 14.90 2.13 3.28
C ALA A 315 15.06 3.56 2.72
N GLY A 316 14.30 3.93 1.68
CA GLY A 316 14.25 5.30 1.14
C GLY A 316 13.68 6.34 2.11
N GLY A 317 12.94 5.92 3.13
CA GLY A 317 12.37 6.81 4.16
C GLY A 317 13.36 7.40 5.16
N VAL A 318 14.60 6.89 5.25
CA VAL A 318 15.51 7.16 6.39
C VAL A 318 16.44 8.37 6.26
N GLY A 319 16.31 9.21 5.22
CA GLY A 319 17.07 10.46 5.14
C GLY A 319 18.28 10.46 4.19
N LEU A 320 18.43 9.43 3.37
CA LEU A 320 19.57 9.26 2.45
C LEU A 320 19.79 10.44 1.50
N ASN A 321 21.05 10.69 1.14
CA ASN A 321 21.44 11.65 0.13
C ASN A 321 21.81 10.89 -1.14
N LEU A 322 21.01 10.99 -2.20
CA LEU A 322 21.20 10.22 -3.45
C LEU A 322 21.29 11.17 -4.65
N VAL A 323 21.97 12.30 -4.49
CA VAL A 323 22.13 13.33 -5.53
C VAL A 323 22.95 12.87 -6.74
N GLY A 324 23.74 11.80 -6.59
CA GLY A 324 24.42 11.14 -7.70
C GLY A 324 23.49 10.40 -8.65
N ALA A 325 22.23 10.18 -8.28
CA ALA A 325 21.19 9.73 -9.19
C ALA A 325 20.43 10.92 -9.78
N ASN A 326 19.83 10.75 -10.95
CA ASN A 326 18.89 11.72 -11.53
C ASN A 326 17.69 11.06 -12.23
N HIS A 327 17.60 9.73 -12.22
CA HIS A 327 16.44 8.97 -12.67
C HIS A 327 15.94 8.12 -11.50
N LEU A 328 14.62 8.14 -11.25
CA LEU A 328 13.97 7.35 -10.22
C LEU A 328 12.86 6.51 -10.84
N PHE A 329 12.91 5.20 -10.67
CA PHE A 329 11.93 4.25 -11.18
C PHE A 329 11.09 3.68 -10.03
N LEU A 330 9.79 3.98 -10.03
CA LEU A 330 8.81 3.47 -9.06
C LEU A 330 8.04 2.31 -9.71
N PHE A 331 8.50 1.09 -9.44
CA PHE A 331 7.97 -0.15 -10.04
C PHE A 331 6.61 -0.61 -9.51
N TYR A 332 6.12 -0.02 -8.42
CA TYR A 332 4.80 -0.35 -7.87
C TYR A 332 4.20 0.85 -7.15
N ILE A 333 2.87 0.86 -7.06
CA ILE A 333 2.13 1.91 -6.38
C ILE A 333 2.04 1.63 -4.88
N HIS A 334 2.44 2.59 -4.05
CA HIS A 334 2.35 2.48 -2.61
C HIS A 334 1.08 3.16 -2.07
N TRP A 335 0.43 2.52 -1.07
CA TRP A 335 -0.81 3.02 -0.43
C TRP A 335 -0.72 4.44 0.16
N ASN A 336 0.52 4.83 0.51
CA ASN A 336 0.86 6.12 1.10
C ASN A 336 1.74 6.91 0.11
N PRO A 337 1.20 7.92 -0.60
CA PRO A 337 1.94 8.73 -1.58
C PRO A 337 3.13 9.48 -0.97
N GLN A 338 3.09 9.78 0.32
CA GLN A 338 4.11 10.55 0.99
C GLN A 338 5.42 9.76 1.10
N LEU A 339 5.37 8.42 1.11
CA LEU A 339 6.59 7.61 1.05
C LEU A 339 7.26 7.67 -0.33
N GLU A 340 6.47 7.73 -1.41
CA GLU A 340 7.00 7.95 -2.76
C GLU A 340 7.60 9.35 -2.88
N ALA A 341 6.90 10.38 -2.41
CA ALA A 341 7.38 11.76 -2.41
C ALA A 341 8.69 11.92 -1.60
N GLN A 342 8.77 11.30 -0.42
CA GLN A 342 9.98 11.31 0.39
C GLN A 342 11.14 10.58 -0.26
N THR A 343 10.87 9.51 -1.01
CA THR A 343 11.88 8.77 -1.78
C THR A 343 12.40 9.64 -2.92
N CYS A 344 11.50 10.30 -3.66
CA CYS A 344 11.86 11.30 -4.67
C CYS A 344 12.75 12.40 -4.09
N ASP A 345 12.43 12.91 -2.90
CA ASP A 345 13.23 13.92 -2.20
C ASP A 345 14.62 13.44 -1.75
N ARG A 346 14.96 12.15 -1.87
CA ARG A 346 16.33 11.65 -1.67
C ARG A 346 17.24 12.00 -2.85
N VAL A 347 16.68 12.04 -4.04
CA VAL A 347 17.36 12.36 -5.30
C VAL A 347 17.20 13.84 -5.63
N TYR A 348 15.98 14.36 -5.52
CA TYR A 348 15.65 15.76 -5.75
C TYR A 348 15.88 16.59 -4.48
N ARG A 349 17.13 16.96 -4.21
CA ARG A 349 17.51 17.73 -3.01
C ARG A 349 18.69 18.66 -3.28
N VAL A 350 19.00 19.51 -2.30
CA VAL A 350 20.18 20.39 -2.35
C VAL A 350 21.42 19.56 -2.64
N GLY A 351 22.20 19.99 -3.65
CA GLY A 351 23.34 19.25 -4.21
C GLY A 351 23.05 18.57 -5.55
N GLN A 352 21.78 18.48 -5.96
CA GLN A 352 21.43 17.97 -7.29
C GLN A 352 21.76 19.00 -8.38
N THR A 353 22.43 18.56 -9.43
CA THR A 353 22.87 19.39 -10.56
C THR A 353 22.22 19.02 -11.89
N ARG A 354 21.53 17.87 -11.96
CA ARG A 354 20.89 17.37 -13.17
C ARG A 354 19.38 17.32 -13.01
N THR A 355 18.66 17.51 -14.12
CA THR A 355 17.21 17.30 -14.19
C THR A 355 16.85 15.92 -13.66
N VAL A 356 15.88 15.89 -12.74
CA VAL A 356 15.42 14.65 -12.11
C VAL A 356 14.19 14.13 -12.84
N GLN A 357 14.30 12.91 -13.35
CA GLN A 357 13.22 12.20 -14.03
C GLN A 357 12.64 11.13 -13.09
N VAL A 358 11.34 11.20 -12.83
CA VAL A 358 10.63 10.22 -11.99
C VAL A 358 9.68 9.42 -12.86
N TYR A 359 9.90 8.13 -12.99
CA TYR A 359 9.05 7.20 -13.75
C TYR A 359 8.20 6.40 -12.77
N LYS A 360 6.90 6.35 -13.01
CA LYS A 360 5.95 5.64 -12.17
C LYS A 360 5.17 4.67 -13.03
N PHE A 361 5.39 3.38 -12.82
CA PHE A 361 4.76 2.31 -13.59
C PHE A 361 3.41 1.96 -12.98
N VAL A 362 2.38 1.81 -13.81
CA VAL A 362 1.03 1.43 -13.42
C VAL A 362 0.49 0.39 -14.39
N ASN A 363 0.15 -0.79 -13.87
CA ASN A 363 -0.46 -1.82 -14.69
C ASN A 363 -1.92 -1.47 -15.02
N GLN A 364 -2.22 -1.35 -16.30
CA GLN A 364 -3.56 -1.06 -16.82
C GLN A 364 -4.51 -2.23 -16.59
N GLU A 365 -5.79 -1.94 -16.42
CA GLU A 365 -6.86 -2.94 -16.21
C GLU A 365 -6.70 -3.79 -14.93
N THR A 366 -5.78 -3.39 -14.04
CA THR A 366 -5.52 -4.08 -12.77
C THR A 366 -5.99 -3.27 -11.56
N ILE A 367 -5.76 -3.82 -10.37
CA ILE A 367 -6.03 -3.17 -9.09
C ILE A 367 -5.10 -1.97 -8.87
N GLU A 368 -3.94 -1.90 -9.53
CA GLU A 368 -2.99 -0.78 -9.38
C GLU A 368 -3.57 0.55 -9.87
N GLN A 369 -4.31 0.59 -10.98
CA GLN A 369 -5.02 1.78 -11.42
C GLN A 369 -5.97 2.31 -10.34
N ARG A 370 -6.70 1.40 -9.68
CA ARG A 370 -7.66 1.75 -8.62
C ARG A 370 -6.95 2.21 -7.35
N ILE A 371 -5.82 1.60 -7.01
CA ILE A 371 -4.95 2.07 -5.90
C ILE A 371 -4.41 3.46 -6.21
N LYS A 372 -4.00 3.73 -7.46
CA LYS A 372 -3.57 5.06 -7.88
C LYS A 372 -4.68 6.10 -7.72
N LEU A 373 -5.92 5.77 -8.09
CA LEU A 373 -7.06 6.67 -7.88
C LEU A 373 -7.24 7.02 -6.39
N LEU A 374 -7.15 6.02 -5.50
CA LEU A 374 -7.20 6.28 -4.04
C LEU A 374 -6.02 7.15 -3.58
N GLN A 375 -4.85 6.97 -4.19
CA GLN A 375 -3.68 7.77 -3.88
C GLN A 375 -3.85 9.23 -4.32
N ASP A 376 -4.34 9.47 -5.53
CA ASP A 376 -4.59 10.82 -6.06
C ASP A 376 -5.64 11.55 -5.21
N GLN A 377 -6.70 10.85 -4.79
CA GLN A 377 -7.67 11.35 -3.81
C GLN A 377 -6.98 11.76 -2.50
N LYS A 378 -6.12 10.90 -1.93
CA LYS A 378 -5.38 11.23 -0.68
C LYS A 378 -4.47 12.45 -0.82
N VAL A 379 -3.81 12.62 -1.97
CA VAL A 379 -2.94 13.79 -2.22
C VAL A 379 -3.78 15.07 -2.27
N SER A 380 -4.84 15.08 -3.08
CA SER A 380 -5.75 16.22 -3.20
C SER A 380 -6.30 16.68 -1.83
N LEU A 381 -6.69 15.71 -1.00
CA LEU A 381 -7.23 15.96 0.33
C LEU A 381 -6.19 16.53 1.30
N ALA A 382 -4.95 16.03 1.27
CA ALA A 382 -3.88 16.51 2.13
C ALA A 382 -3.57 17.99 1.87
N ASP A 383 -3.59 18.40 0.60
CA ASP A 383 -3.44 19.81 0.21
C ASP A 383 -4.64 20.65 0.68
N GLY A 384 -5.85 20.07 0.67
CA GLY A 384 -7.09 20.63 1.23
C GLY A 384 -7.02 20.93 2.73
N VAL A 385 -6.51 20.00 3.55
CA VAL A 385 -6.41 20.18 5.02
C VAL A 385 -5.46 21.31 5.40
N LEU A 386 -4.36 21.45 4.67
CA LEU A 386 -3.37 22.52 4.90
C LEU A 386 -3.87 23.89 4.41
N SER A 387 -4.73 23.91 3.39
CA SER A 387 -5.38 25.14 2.89
C SER A 387 -6.64 25.52 3.68
N GLY A 388 -7.30 24.56 4.34
CA GLY A 388 -8.48 24.75 5.20
C GLY A 388 -9.81 24.29 4.59
N THR A 389 -9.77 23.50 3.53
CA THR A 389 -10.95 23.02 2.80
C THR A 389 -11.36 21.61 3.26
N ARG A 390 -12.66 21.39 3.41
CA ARG A 390 -13.25 20.13 3.86
C ARG A 390 -13.21 19.09 2.77
N GLU A 391 -12.62 17.93 3.04
CA GLU A 391 -13.15 16.62 2.67
C GLU A 391 -12.53 15.56 3.59
N ARG A 392 -13.35 14.63 4.09
CA ARG A 392 -12.92 13.56 5.00
C ARG A 392 -13.01 12.23 4.30
N HIS A 393 -11.91 11.48 4.31
CA HIS A 393 -11.94 10.06 3.98
C HIS A 393 -11.27 9.21 5.06
N PRO A 394 -11.71 7.94 5.21
CA PRO A 394 -11.11 6.99 6.11
C PRO A 394 -9.61 6.78 5.80
N THR A 395 -8.83 6.83 6.87
CA THR A 395 -7.35 6.82 6.86
C THR A 395 -6.78 5.41 6.79
N LYS A 396 -7.64 4.42 7.00
CA LYS A 396 -7.43 3.00 6.72
C LYS A 396 -8.28 2.64 5.52
N LEU A 397 -7.83 1.63 4.78
CA LEU A 397 -8.61 1.03 3.72
C LEU A 397 -10.01 0.68 4.25
N SER A 398 -11.01 1.39 3.76
CA SER A 398 -12.39 1.25 4.20
C SER A 398 -13.07 0.09 3.47
N PRO A 399 -14.18 -0.44 4.00
CA PRO A 399 -14.99 -1.40 3.25
C PRO A 399 -15.43 -0.84 1.88
N ASN A 400 -15.67 0.47 1.77
CA ASN A 400 -16.01 1.12 0.51
C ASN A 400 -14.80 1.18 -0.45
N ASP A 401 -13.60 1.40 0.07
CA ASP A 401 -12.37 1.37 -0.72
C ASP A 401 -12.13 -0.04 -1.25
N LEU A 402 -12.37 -1.08 -0.43
CA LEU A 402 -12.30 -2.48 -0.86
C LEU A 402 -13.33 -2.79 -1.96
N LYS A 403 -14.58 -2.35 -1.81
CA LYS A 403 -15.60 -2.43 -2.86
C LYS A 403 -15.15 -1.77 -4.16
N MET A 404 -14.58 -0.58 -4.08
CA MET A 404 -14.04 0.13 -5.23
C MET A 404 -12.84 -0.60 -5.86
N LEU A 405 -11.95 -1.20 -5.06
CA LEU A 405 -10.78 -1.93 -5.55
C LEU A 405 -11.17 -3.23 -6.27
N PHE A 406 -12.15 -3.96 -5.73
CA PHE A 406 -12.61 -5.22 -6.28
C PHE A 406 -13.76 -5.05 -7.29
N ASN A 407 -14.35 -3.86 -7.44
CA ASN A 407 -15.59 -3.63 -8.21
C ASN A 407 -16.74 -4.57 -7.76
N VAL A 408 -17.07 -4.56 -6.46
CA VAL A 408 -18.13 -5.37 -5.84
C VAL A 408 -19.16 -4.49 -5.13
#